data_AF-A0A179EZ43-F1
#
_entry.id   AF-A0A179EZ43-F1
#
_cell.length_a   1.000
_cell.length_b   1.000
_cell.length_c   1.000
_cell.angle_alpha   90.00
_cell.angle_beta   90.00
_cell.angle_gamma   90.00
#
_symmetry.space_group_name_H-M   'P 1'
#
loop_
_entity.id
_entity.type
_entity.pdbx_description
1 polymer ?
#
loop_
_entity_poly.entity_id
_entity_poly.type
_entity_poly.pdbx_seq_one_letter_code
_entity_poly.pdbx_strand_id
1 'polypeptide(L)'
;MEARIQEAVRYVDDFPDAKVAKVAREFGVPRNRLRYRLQGRPPKIGRPAVNLKLSRPEEAALCRYIDRLDNINLAVRPEFITDAANHILRERSGRADLVIGSKWTSRFLKRHGYFKTLQKKLHSERQASEDLTRVSQYFQSLQKVIQEKGIPPDDIWNMDETGFRIGAGKDQLIVTKRRRAHYFGIPENRESATAIEAVSASGEFIPAFLILSGQVHMTSWYQIPGLDLDTVIRPTSTGYSNDEISLEWLQHFDKHSAKSSRGSKRLLILDGHGSHHTRQFIQYCDEHDIIPFGMPPNLTHILKPLDVVVFQPLKHYHAKALDVMVRDGLVNITKLEFLPCIQQVRSQAFKQSTIRSAFRKTGIWPPNPQVILQLLDACQSKKTPSPPATSSSYSSSFETPLTLRHINKVADKLETVLQEDEDLNPEFTRDLSRFIRGSLSLATELVQTKRDLGRTKMAERIQQQRRAMRNTQLQSGGVLTVAQGREMVQKREEDQIAKARKTVEAAELKAHNARRRWFEEAAKEARKWRASGRLGRVEICDSEYGTRWLKRF
;
A
#
# COMPACT_ATOMS: atom_id res chain seq x y z
N MET A 1 -37.12 -44.13 -28.06
CA MET A 1 -38.12 -44.32 -26.99
C MET A 1 -39.33 -43.42 -27.15
N GLU A 2 -39.16 -42.13 -27.44
CA GLU A 2 -40.28 -41.18 -27.61
C GLU A 2 -41.12 -41.44 -28.88
N ALA A 3 -40.46 -41.67 -30.02
CA ALA A 3 -41.10 -42.05 -31.28
C ALA A 3 -42.02 -43.27 -31.15
N ARG A 4 -41.54 -44.34 -30.49
CA ARG A 4 -42.34 -45.55 -30.22
C ARG A 4 -43.55 -45.32 -29.32
N ILE A 5 -43.52 -44.28 -28.48
CA ILE A 5 -44.68 -43.90 -27.66
C ILE A 5 -45.71 -43.17 -28.53
N GLN A 6 -45.27 -42.36 -29.49
CA GLN A 6 -46.16 -41.69 -30.44
C GLN A 6 -46.81 -42.70 -31.39
N GLU A 7 -46.06 -43.69 -31.87
CA GLU A 7 -46.61 -44.82 -32.65
C GLU A 7 -47.64 -45.61 -31.84
N ALA A 8 -47.34 -45.92 -30.56
CA ALA A 8 -48.27 -46.60 -29.66
C ALA A 8 -49.53 -45.77 -29.32
N VAL A 9 -49.43 -44.43 -29.33
CA VAL A 9 -50.59 -43.54 -29.17
C VAL A 9 -51.45 -43.57 -30.43
N ARG A 10 -50.86 -43.45 -31.62
CA ARG A 10 -51.60 -43.55 -32.89
C ARG A 10 -52.34 -44.88 -33.01
N TYR A 11 -51.69 -45.99 -32.61
CA TYR A 11 -52.33 -47.30 -32.58
C TYR A 11 -53.54 -47.37 -31.64
N VAL A 12 -53.51 -46.69 -30.49
CA VAL A 12 -54.68 -46.63 -29.59
C VAL A 12 -55.78 -45.73 -30.13
N ASP A 13 -55.41 -44.66 -30.84
CA ASP A 13 -56.38 -43.77 -31.52
C ASP A 13 -57.08 -44.49 -32.68
N ASP A 14 -56.35 -45.32 -33.43
CA ASP A 14 -56.89 -46.13 -34.54
C ASP A 14 -57.72 -47.34 -34.05
N PHE A 15 -57.47 -47.82 -32.82
CA PHE A 15 -58.16 -48.97 -32.21
C PHE A 15 -58.60 -48.66 -30.76
N PRO A 16 -59.74 -47.96 -30.57
CA PRO A 16 -60.17 -47.45 -29.26
C PRO A 16 -60.41 -48.53 -28.18
N ASP A 17 -60.75 -49.75 -28.58
CA ASP A 17 -60.99 -50.89 -27.68
C ASP A 17 -59.70 -51.60 -27.23
N ALA A 18 -58.54 -51.18 -27.75
CA ALA A 18 -57.26 -51.80 -27.45
C ALA A 18 -56.85 -51.56 -25.98
N LYS A 19 -56.62 -52.65 -25.23
CA LYS A 19 -56.11 -52.56 -23.86
C LYS A 19 -54.71 -51.93 -23.85
N VAL A 20 -54.58 -50.74 -23.26
CA VAL A 20 -53.31 -49.97 -23.12
C VAL A 20 -52.13 -50.81 -22.60
N ALA A 21 -52.38 -51.81 -21.74
CA ALA A 21 -51.32 -52.71 -21.24
C ALA A 21 -50.77 -53.68 -22.30
N LYS A 22 -51.60 -54.09 -23.27
CA LYS A 22 -51.21 -54.93 -24.40
C LYS A 22 -50.41 -54.10 -25.41
N VAL A 23 -50.92 -52.93 -25.78
CA VAL A 23 -50.23 -51.97 -26.67
C VAL A 23 -48.87 -51.56 -26.10
N ALA A 24 -48.80 -51.26 -24.81
CA ALA A 24 -47.53 -50.93 -24.16
C ALA A 24 -46.47 -52.06 -24.30
N ARG A 25 -46.90 -53.32 -24.22
CA ARG A 25 -46.02 -54.48 -24.36
C ARG A 25 -45.56 -54.69 -25.80
N GLU A 26 -46.50 -54.57 -26.74
CA GLU A 26 -46.28 -54.75 -28.18
C GLU A 26 -45.32 -53.70 -28.76
N PHE A 27 -45.48 -52.45 -28.37
CA PHE A 27 -44.57 -51.36 -28.74
C PHE A 27 -43.35 -51.23 -27.80
N GLY A 28 -43.22 -52.14 -26.82
CA GLY A 28 -42.13 -52.21 -25.84
C GLY A 28 -41.98 -51.00 -24.92
N VAL A 29 -43.02 -50.17 -24.78
CA VAL A 29 -43.00 -48.91 -24.02
C VAL A 29 -43.55 -49.09 -22.59
N PRO A 30 -43.06 -48.35 -21.58
CA PRO A 30 -43.63 -48.44 -20.23
C PRO A 30 -45.10 -48.01 -20.21
N ARG A 31 -45.99 -48.89 -19.69
CA ARG A 31 -47.45 -48.66 -19.62
C ARG A 31 -47.83 -47.28 -19.05
N ASN A 32 -47.18 -46.87 -17.96
CA ASN A 32 -47.45 -45.57 -17.34
C ASN A 32 -47.11 -44.40 -18.25
N ARG A 33 -46.07 -44.52 -19.08
CA ARG A 33 -45.64 -43.47 -20.01
C ARG A 33 -46.60 -43.33 -21.19
N LEU A 34 -47.10 -44.46 -21.73
CA LEU A 34 -48.15 -44.48 -22.75
C LEU A 34 -49.45 -43.88 -22.22
N ARG A 35 -49.89 -44.31 -21.02
CA ARG A 35 -51.07 -43.74 -20.35
C ARG A 35 -50.96 -42.23 -20.14
N TYR A 36 -49.80 -41.72 -19.73
CA TYR A 36 -49.61 -40.28 -19.59
C TYR A 36 -49.72 -39.52 -20.92
N ARG A 37 -49.36 -40.14 -22.06
CA ARG A 37 -49.51 -39.51 -23.37
C ARG A 37 -50.93 -39.50 -23.88
N LEU A 38 -51.68 -40.58 -23.68
CA LEU A 38 -53.12 -40.61 -23.95
C LEU A 38 -53.88 -39.59 -23.09
N GLN A 39 -53.40 -39.28 -21.88
CA GLN A 39 -53.94 -38.23 -21.01
C GLN A 39 -53.40 -36.83 -21.33
N GLY A 40 -52.78 -36.61 -22.50
CA GLY A 40 -52.32 -35.30 -22.95
C GLY A 40 -51.10 -34.75 -22.20
N ARG A 41 -50.38 -35.54 -21.39
CA ARG A 41 -49.18 -35.04 -20.68
C ARG A 41 -47.96 -35.12 -21.62
N PRO A 42 -47.36 -33.98 -22.03
CA PRO A 42 -46.23 -33.99 -22.98
C PRO A 42 -44.96 -34.60 -22.36
N PRO A 43 -43.94 -34.96 -23.17
CA PRO A 43 -42.65 -35.45 -22.67
C PRO A 43 -42.05 -34.52 -21.63
N LYS A 44 -41.25 -35.07 -20.71
CA LYS A 44 -40.40 -34.26 -19.84
C LYS A 44 -39.16 -33.73 -20.59
N ILE A 45 -38.71 -34.46 -21.61
CA ILE A 45 -37.61 -34.04 -22.49
C ILE A 45 -38.09 -32.87 -23.35
N GLY A 46 -37.36 -31.77 -23.33
CA GLY A 46 -37.69 -30.56 -24.10
C GLY A 46 -38.64 -29.56 -23.43
N ARG A 47 -39.16 -29.83 -22.21
CA ARG A 47 -39.92 -28.80 -21.48
C ARG A 47 -39.02 -27.62 -21.12
N PRO A 48 -39.43 -26.37 -21.40
CA PRO A 48 -38.73 -25.20 -20.88
C PRO A 48 -38.71 -25.26 -19.36
N ALA A 49 -37.59 -24.92 -18.74
CA ALA A 49 -37.50 -24.85 -17.29
C ALA A 49 -38.44 -23.75 -16.78
N VAL A 50 -39.52 -24.15 -16.11
CA VAL A 50 -40.64 -23.26 -15.76
C VAL A 50 -40.36 -22.32 -14.58
N ASN A 51 -39.19 -22.46 -13.92
CA ASN A 51 -38.83 -21.72 -12.69
C ASN A 51 -37.35 -21.29 -12.70
N LEU A 52 -36.84 -20.74 -13.80
CA LEU A 52 -35.52 -20.10 -13.78
C LEU A 52 -35.66 -18.72 -13.13
N LYS A 53 -34.83 -18.45 -12.11
CA LYS A 53 -34.82 -17.12 -11.46
C LYS A 53 -34.36 -16.03 -12.42
N LEU A 54 -33.42 -16.34 -13.32
CA LEU A 54 -33.00 -15.44 -14.40
C LEU A 54 -33.67 -15.82 -15.72
N SER A 55 -33.97 -14.81 -16.54
CA SER A 55 -34.48 -14.99 -17.90
C SER A 55 -33.37 -15.50 -18.84
N ARG A 56 -33.73 -16.02 -20.03
CA ARG A 56 -32.72 -16.48 -21.01
C ARG A 56 -31.76 -15.35 -21.43
N PRO A 57 -32.21 -14.12 -21.72
CA PRO A 57 -31.31 -13.01 -22.02
C PRO A 57 -30.37 -12.66 -20.85
N GLU A 58 -30.86 -12.73 -19.61
CA GLU A 58 -30.06 -12.45 -18.42
C GLU A 58 -28.99 -13.53 -18.19
N GLU A 59 -29.32 -14.81 -18.34
CA GLU A 59 -28.33 -15.88 -18.30
C GLU A 59 -27.30 -15.72 -19.43
N ALA A 60 -27.72 -15.35 -20.65
CA ALA A 60 -26.81 -15.10 -21.76
C ALA A 60 -25.89 -13.90 -21.50
N ALA A 61 -26.39 -12.83 -20.86
CA ALA A 61 -25.57 -11.70 -20.44
C ALA A 61 -24.53 -12.11 -19.39
N LEU A 62 -24.91 -12.98 -18.44
CA LEU A 62 -24.00 -13.51 -17.45
C LEU A 62 -22.91 -14.41 -18.06
N CYS A 63 -23.25 -15.23 -19.07
CA CYS A 63 -22.24 -16.00 -19.82
C CYS A 63 -21.24 -15.06 -20.51
N ARG A 64 -21.72 -14.06 -21.27
CA ARG A 64 -20.84 -13.07 -21.92
C ARG A 64 -19.94 -12.36 -20.92
N TYR A 65 -20.44 -12.09 -19.71
CA TYR A 65 -19.65 -11.48 -18.65
C TYR A 65 -18.53 -12.41 -18.15
N ILE A 66 -18.82 -13.69 -17.92
CA ILE A 66 -17.82 -14.70 -17.55
C ILE A 66 -16.77 -14.82 -18.66
N ASP A 67 -17.20 -14.95 -19.91
CA ASP A 67 -16.29 -15.08 -21.06
C ASP A 67 -15.40 -13.85 -21.22
N ARG A 68 -15.94 -12.65 -20.96
CA ARG A 68 -15.16 -11.41 -20.95
C ARG A 68 -14.06 -11.43 -19.90
N LEU A 69 -14.37 -11.86 -18.67
CA LEU A 69 -13.39 -11.93 -17.59
C LEU A 69 -12.30 -12.95 -17.88
N ASP A 70 -12.66 -14.08 -18.49
CA ASP A 70 -11.70 -15.08 -18.95
C ASP A 70 -10.77 -14.53 -20.05
N ASN A 71 -11.31 -13.76 -20.99
CA ASN A 71 -10.53 -13.10 -22.06
C ASN A 71 -9.49 -12.09 -21.54
N ILE A 72 -9.71 -11.48 -20.37
CA ILE A 72 -8.75 -10.60 -19.70
C ILE A 72 -7.95 -11.34 -18.61
N ASN A 73 -7.95 -12.66 -18.67
CA ASN A 73 -7.20 -13.57 -17.80
C ASN A 73 -7.53 -13.40 -16.29
N LEU A 74 -8.77 -13.03 -15.96
CA LEU A 74 -9.27 -12.94 -14.58
C LEU A 74 -10.11 -14.18 -14.25
N ALA A 75 -9.63 -14.98 -13.29
CA ALA A 75 -10.31 -16.19 -12.87
C ALA A 75 -11.55 -15.86 -12.03
N VAL A 76 -12.73 -16.31 -12.49
CA VAL A 76 -14.01 -16.00 -11.83
C VAL A 76 -14.34 -17.03 -10.75
N ARG A 77 -14.51 -16.56 -9.51
CA ARG A 77 -14.95 -17.39 -8.39
C ARG A 77 -16.47 -17.68 -8.44
N PRO A 78 -16.95 -18.85 -7.99
CA PRO A 78 -18.40 -19.16 -7.98
C PRO A 78 -19.24 -18.17 -7.16
N GLU A 79 -18.69 -17.61 -6.08
CA GLU A 79 -19.32 -16.58 -5.27
C GLU A 79 -19.63 -15.34 -6.11
N PHE A 80 -18.71 -14.96 -6.99
CA PHE A 80 -18.86 -13.81 -7.87
C PHE A 80 -20.01 -13.97 -8.87
N ILE A 81 -20.15 -15.17 -9.44
CA ILE A 81 -21.26 -15.51 -10.34
C ILE A 81 -22.59 -15.46 -9.60
N THR A 82 -22.56 -15.85 -8.32
CA THR A 82 -23.73 -15.79 -7.43
C THR A 82 -24.12 -14.33 -7.18
N ASP A 83 -23.14 -13.47 -6.89
CA ASP A 83 -23.37 -12.05 -6.64
C ASP A 83 -23.84 -11.31 -7.90
N ALA A 84 -23.24 -11.60 -9.05
CA ALA A 84 -23.67 -11.04 -10.34
C ALA A 84 -25.11 -11.43 -10.69
N ALA A 85 -25.50 -12.69 -10.47
CA ALA A 85 -26.87 -13.15 -10.68
C ALA A 85 -27.86 -12.51 -9.69
N ASN A 86 -27.48 -12.38 -8.41
CA ASN A 86 -28.28 -11.68 -7.41
C ASN A 86 -28.46 -10.21 -7.74
N HIS A 87 -27.43 -9.56 -8.29
CA HIS A 87 -27.52 -8.18 -8.72
C HIS A 87 -28.55 -8.00 -9.84
N ILE A 88 -28.50 -8.82 -10.89
CA ILE A 88 -29.48 -8.78 -11.98
C ILE A 88 -30.90 -8.95 -11.43
N LEU A 89 -31.10 -9.85 -10.45
CA LEU A 89 -32.38 -10.01 -9.78
C LEU A 89 -32.81 -8.77 -9.01
N ARG A 90 -31.92 -8.17 -8.22
CA ARG A 90 -32.22 -6.99 -7.42
C ARG A 90 -32.61 -5.82 -8.30
N GLU A 91 -31.82 -5.52 -9.33
CA GLU A 91 -32.12 -4.44 -10.29
C GLU A 91 -33.46 -4.64 -10.99
N ARG A 92 -33.78 -5.88 -11.41
CA ARG A 92 -35.06 -6.15 -12.09
C ARG A 92 -36.27 -6.07 -11.14
N SER A 93 -36.10 -6.49 -9.89
CA SER A 93 -37.22 -6.69 -8.96
C SER A 93 -37.41 -5.57 -7.94
N GLY A 94 -36.41 -4.72 -7.74
CA GLY A 94 -36.37 -3.72 -6.66
C GLY A 94 -36.36 -4.33 -5.26
N ARG A 95 -36.19 -5.66 -5.15
CA ARG A 95 -36.40 -6.43 -3.92
C ARG A 95 -35.11 -7.11 -3.47
N ALA A 96 -34.54 -6.61 -2.38
CA ALA A 96 -33.28 -7.13 -1.82
C ALA A 96 -33.39 -8.57 -1.25
N ASP A 97 -34.61 -9.02 -0.94
CA ASP A 97 -34.91 -10.33 -0.36
C ASP A 97 -34.90 -11.48 -1.39
N LEU A 98 -34.94 -11.16 -2.70
CA LEU A 98 -34.90 -12.16 -3.77
C LEU A 98 -33.46 -12.58 -4.09
N VAL A 99 -32.98 -13.64 -3.43
CA VAL A 99 -31.64 -14.21 -3.62
C VAL A 99 -31.70 -15.57 -4.33
N ILE A 100 -30.73 -15.88 -5.18
CA ILE A 100 -30.62 -17.21 -5.80
C ILE A 100 -30.33 -18.30 -4.77
N GLY A 101 -30.81 -19.52 -5.02
CA GLY A 101 -30.56 -20.64 -4.11
C GLY A 101 -29.11 -21.11 -4.14
N SER A 102 -28.62 -21.70 -3.05
CA SER A 102 -27.23 -22.17 -2.89
C SER A 102 -26.72 -23.12 -3.99
N LYS A 103 -27.61 -23.90 -4.61
CA LYS A 103 -27.28 -24.81 -5.72
C LYS A 103 -27.39 -24.18 -7.10
N TRP A 104 -27.86 -22.93 -7.22
CA TRP A 104 -28.14 -22.28 -8.49
C TRP A 104 -26.88 -22.15 -9.34
N THR A 105 -25.79 -21.63 -8.77
CA THR A 105 -24.52 -21.40 -9.48
C THR A 105 -23.93 -22.71 -10.02
N SER A 106 -23.97 -23.78 -9.23
CA SER A 106 -23.51 -25.11 -9.69
C SER A 106 -24.33 -25.63 -10.87
N ARG A 107 -25.66 -25.41 -10.86
CA ARG A 107 -26.56 -25.83 -11.95
C ARG A 107 -26.44 -24.92 -13.17
N PHE A 108 -26.18 -23.63 -12.99
CA PHE A 108 -25.93 -22.67 -14.05
C PHE A 108 -24.67 -23.07 -14.84
N LEU A 109 -23.55 -23.27 -14.14
CA LEU A 109 -22.28 -23.70 -14.75
C LEU A 109 -22.44 -25.00 -15.54
N LYS A 110 -23.07 -26.02 -14.95
CA LYS A 110 -23.33 -27.29 -15.64
C LYS A 110 -24.20 -27.14 -16.89
N ARG A 111 -25.20 -26.25 -16.87
CA ARG A 111 -26.12 -26.05 -18.00
C ARG A 111 -25.47 -25.31 -19.17
N HIS A 112 -24.53 -24.41 -18.89
CA HIS A 112 -23.84 -23.60 -19.90
C HIS A 112 -22.44 -24.12 -20.28
N GLY A 113 -22.03 -25.28 -19.74
CA GLY A 113 -20.78 -25.93 -20.13
C GLY A 113 -19.52 -25.37 -19.47
N TYR A 114 -19.65 -24.61 -18.38
CA TYR A 114 -18.51 -24.11 -17.60
C TYR A 114 -18.02 -25.15 -16.58
N PHE A 115 -16.70 -25.25 -16.43
CA PHE A 115 -16.05 -26.21 -15.55
C PHE A 115 -15.53 -25.54 -14.28
N LYS A 116 -15.60 -26.27 -13.16
CA LYS A 116 -14.98 -25.86 -11.90
C LYS A 116 -13.66 -26.59 -11.75
N THR A 117 -12.57 -25.84 -11.65
CA THR A 117 -11.25 -26.39 -11.36
C THR A 117 -10.85 -25.96 -9.95
N LEU A 118 -10.45 -26.92 -9.11
CA LEU A 118 -9.97 -26.63 -7.77
C LEU A 118 -8.54 -26.10 -7.88
N GLN A 119 -8.30 -24.88 -7.41
CA GLN A 119 -6.94 -24.36 -7.28
C GLN A 119 -6.25 -25.11 -6.13
N LYS A 120 -5.43 -26.11 -6.47
CA LYS A 120 -4.63 -26.83 -5.48
C LYS A 120 -3.39 -26.00 -5.12
N LYS A 121 -3.04 -25.93 -3.83
CA LYS A 121 -1.69 -25.53 -3.41
C LYS A 121 -0.74 -26.65 -3.87
N LEU A 122 -0.01 -26.45 -4.98
CA LEU A 122 0.96 -27.42 -5.47
C LEU A 122 2.38 -27.01 -5.06
N HIS A 123 3.22 -28.00 -4.72
CA HIS A 123 4.62 -27.80 -4.38
C HIS A 123 5.43 -27.37 -5.62
N SER A 124 6.42 -26.49 -5.42
CA SER A 124 7.29 -25.84 -6.41
C SER A 124 7.92 -26.78 -7.44
N GLU A 125 8.20 -28.02 -7.08
CA GLU A 125 9.00 -28.95 -7.89
C GLU A 125 8.23 -29.61 -9.05
N ARG A 126 6.89 -29.51 -9.08
CA ARG A 126 6.05 -30.02 -10.20
C ARG A 126 5.61 -28.94 -11.20
N GLN A 127 5.96 -27.67 -10.98
CA GLN A 127 5.43 -26.51 -11.72
C GLN A 127 5.94 -26.36 -13.16
N ALA A 128 7.23 -26.57 -13.41
CA ALA A 128 7.86 -25.98 -14.58
C ALA A 128 7.42 -26.60 -15.94
N SER A 129 7.05 -27.88 -15.98
CA SER A 129 6.65 -28.57 -17.22
C SER A 129 5.19 -28.30 -17.64
N GLU A 130 4.26 -28.07 -16.69
CA GLU A 130 2.87 -27.67 -16.98
C GLU A 130 2.73 -26.15 -17.26
N ASP A 131 3.74 -25.35 -16.93
CA ASP A 131 3.68 -23.89 -17.03
C ASP A 131 3.98 -23.34 -18.43
N LEU A 132 4.83 -23.98 -19.24
CA LEU A 132 5.27 -23.41 -20.53
C LEU A 132 4.09 -23.06 -21.46
N THR A 133 3.09 -23.95 -21.53
CA THR A 133 1.87 -23.70 -22.32
C THR A 133 1.04 -22.56 -21.74
N ARG A 134 0.90 -22.50 -20.41
CA ARG A 134 0.13 -21.44 -19.72
C ARG A 134 0.80 -20.08 -19.86
N VAL A 135 2.13 -20.03 -19.73
CA VAL A 135 2.97 -18.84 -19.94
C VAL A 135 2.84 -18.36 -21.38
N SER A 136 2.93 -19.29 -22.34
CA SER A 136 2.80 -18.97 -23.75
C SER A 136 1.40 -18.41 -24.06
N GLN A 137 0.34 -19.04 -23.55
CA GLN A 137 -1.03 -18.55 -23.67
C GLN A 137 -1.22 -17.18 -23.03
N TYR A 138 -0.66 -16.97 -21.84
CA TYR A 138 -0.68 -15.67 -21.16
C TYR A 138 -0.08 -14.56 -22.02
N PHE A 139 1.14 -14.78 -22.54
CA PHE A 139 1.79 -13.77 -23.40
C PHE A 139 1.04 -13.55 -24.72
N GLN A 140 0.47 -14.61 -25.31
CA GLN A 140 -0.36 -14.48 -26.51
C GLN A 140 -1.61 -13.62 -26.24
N SER A 141 -2.35 -13.91 -25.16
CA SER A 141 -3.52 -13.13 -24.77
C SER A 141 -3.16 -11.68 -24.42
N LEU A 142 -2.07 -11.48 -23.69
CA LEU A 142 -1.57 -10.15 -23.33
C LEU A 142 -1.22 -9.32 -24.57
N GLN A 143 -0.44 -9.89 -25.49
CA GLN A 143 -0.06 -9.22 -26.74
C GLN A 143 -1.28 -8.93 -27.61
N LYS A 144 -2.23 -9.87 -27.69
CA LYS A 144 -3.49 -9.68 -28.41
C LYS A 144 -4.25 -8.47 -27.87
N VAL A 145 -4.43 -8.36 -26.55
CA VAL A 145 -5.12 -7.22 -25.92
C VAL A 145 -4.37 -5.90 -26.19
N ILE A 146 -3.04 -5.88 -26.04
CA ILE A 146 -2.23 -4.69 -26.30
C ILE A 146 -2.38 -4.22 -27.76
N GLN A 147 -2.34 -5.14 -28.71
CA GLN A 147 -2.45 -4.83 -30.15
C GLN A 147 -3.87 -4.42 -30.55
N GLU A 148 -4.89 -5.20 -30.17
CA GLU A 148 -6.29 -4.94 -30.52
C GLU A 148 -6.80 -3.61 -29.94
N LYS A 149 -6.27 -3.21 -28.77
CA LYS A 149 -6.67 -1.98 -28.08
C LYS A 149 -5.70 -0.82 -28.30
N GLY A 150 -4.60 -1.02 -29.04
CA GLY A 150 -3.62 0.01 -29.36
C GLY A 150 -2.95 0.64 -28.14
N ILE A 151 -2.58 -0.17 -27.15
CA ILE A 151 -2.10 0.33 -25.85
C ILE A 151 -0.60 0.65 -25.94
N PRO A 152 -0.18 1.93 -25.77
CA PRO A 152 1.23 2.29 -25.75
C PRO A 152 1.91 1.87 -24.45
N PRO A 153 3.26 1.78 -24.40
CA PRO A 153 3.98 1.39 -23.19
C PRO A 153 3.77 2.29 -21.98
N ASP A 154 3.48 3.56 -22.20
CA ASP A 154 3.14 4.51 -21.14
C ASP A 154 1.86 4.11 -20.39
N ASP A 155 0.99 3.34 -21.05
CA ASP A 155 -0.30 2.89 -20.54
C ASP A 155 -0.32 1.40 -20.17
N ILE A 156 0.85 0.74 -20.14
CA ILE A 156 0.99 -0.63 -19.63
C ILE A 156 1.52 -0.55 -18.19
N TRP A 157 0.66 -0.82 -17.22
CA TRP A 157 0.95 -0.70 -15.80
C TRP A 157 1.03 -2.07 -15.13
N ASN A 158 1.96 -2.24 -14.19
CA ASN A 158 1.97 -3.35 -13.25
C ASN A 158 1.73 -2.83 -11.83
N MET A 159 0.80 -3.45 -11.11
CA MET A 159 0.49 -3.18 -9.71
C MET A 159 0.92 -4.36 -8.83
N ASP A 160 1.40 -4.04 -7.64
CA ASP A 160 1.62 -5.04 -6.60
C ASP A 160 1.69 -4.44 -5.18
N GLU A 161 1.54 -5.31 -4.18
CA GLU A 161 1.60 -4.94 -2.76
C GLU A 161 2.94 -5.36 -2.14
N THR A 162 3.49 -4.53 -1.25
CA THR A 162 4.71 -4.86 -0.51
C THR A 162 4.60 -4.46 0.95
N GLY A 163 4.96 -5.41 1.84
CA GLY A 163 4.94 -5.22 3.28
C GLY A 163 6.26 -4.68 3.82
N PHE A 164 6.15 -3.71 4.73
CA PHE A 164 7.23 -3.17 5.55
C PHE A 164 7.01 -3.53 7.02
N ARG A 165 8.13 -3.79 7.71
CA ARG A 165 8.16 -3.91 9.17
C ARG A 165 8.89 -2.68 9.70
N ILE A 166 8.17 -1.81 10.39
CA ILE A 166 8.65 -0.46 10.74
C ILE A 166 9.86 -0.50 11.68
N GLY A 167 9.97 -1.49 12.59
CA GLY A 167 11.09 -1.62 13.52
C GLY A 167 12.00 -2.83 13.31
N ALA A 168 11.81 -3.63 12.26
CA ALA A 168 12.65 -4.81 12.02
C ALA A 168 13.76 -4.51 11.01
N GLY A 169 14.99 -4.35 11.50
CA GLY A 169 16.20 -4.26 10.68
C GLY A 169 16.64 -5.62 10.11
N LYS A 170 17.69 -5.63 9.29
CA LYS A 170 18.36 -6.85 8.82
C LYS A 170 19.45 -7.30 9.81
N ASP A 171 19.87 -8.54 9.69
CA ASP A 171 21.04 -9.05 10.43
C ASP A 171 22.28 -8.19 10.10
N GLN A 172 23.01 -7.78 11.14
CA GLN A 172 24.19 -6.95 11.02
C GLN A 172 25.43 -7.71 11.48
N LEU A 173 26.53 -7.58 10.73
CA LEU A 173 27.82 -8.10 11.13
C LEU A 173 28.46 -7.12 12.13
N ILE A 174 28.75 -7.59 13.36
CA ILE A 174 29.35 -6.78 14.41
C ILE A 174 30.83 -7.12 14.52
N VAL A 175 31.70 -6.11 14.43
CA VAL A 175 33.14 -6.25 14.68
C VAL A 175 33.40 -5.95 16.15
N THR A 176 33.85 -6.96 16.91
CA THR A 176 34.19 -6.79 18.34
C THR A 176 35.37 -7.67 18.73
N LYS A 177 36.21 -7.17 19.64
CA LYS A 177 37.30 -7.96 20.27
C LYS A 177 36.77 -8.97 21.31
N ARG A 178 35.49 -8.89 21.68
CA ARG A 178 34.88 -9.78 22.68
C ARG A 178 34.47 -11.10 22.02
N ARG A 179 34.84 -12.25 22.62
CA ARG A 179 34.40 -13.60 22.19
C ARG A 179 32.88 -13.77 22.18
N ARG A 180 32.16 -13.00 22.99
CA ARG A 180 30.70 -12.85 22.95
C ARG A 180 30.37 -11.38 22.72
N ALA A 181 29.75 -11.06 21.58
CA ALA A 181 29.23 -9.73 21.30
C ALA A 181 28.01 -9.47 22.17
N HIS A 182 27.88 -8.25 22.72
CA HIS A 182 26.57 -7.79 23.18
C HIS A 182 25.76 -7.42 21.94
N TYR A 183 24.58 -8.01 21.80
CA TYR A 183 23.66 -7.65 20.72
C TYR A 183 23.20 -6.20 20.92
N PHE A 184 23.21 -5.40 19.86
CA PHE A 184 22.49 -4.13 19.87
C PHE A 184 21.00 -4.46 20.02
N GLY A 185 20.31 -3.80 20.96
CA GLY A 185 18.86 -3.94 21.08
C GLY A 185 18.21 -3.39 19.81
N ILE A 186 17.74 -4.28 18.94
CA ILE A 186 16.94 -3.89 17.78
C ILE A 186 15.56 -3.47 18.30
N PRO A 187 14.98 -2.36 17.81
CA PRO A 187 13.62 -1.97 18.17
C PRO A 187 12.65 -3.16 18.06
N GLU A 188 11.93 -3.51 19.13
CA GLU A 188 10.96 -4.63 19.11
C GLU A 188 9.65 -4.27 18.38
N ASN A 189 9.53 -3.05 17.85
CA ASN A 189 8.31 -2.61 17.16
C ASN A 189 8.10 -3.40 15.86
N ARG A 190 7.16 -4.34 15.88
CA ARG A 190 6.81 -5.21 14.74
C ARG A 190 5.62 -4.71 13.94
N GLU A 191 5.26 -3.44 14.10
CA GLU A 191 4.17 -2.81 13.36
C GLU A 191 4.34 -2.98 11.84
N SER A 192 3.25 -3.42 11.20
CA SER A 192 3.18 -3.62 9.75
C SER A 192 2.66 -2.36 9.07
N ALA A 193 3.27 -2.04 7.93
CA ALA A 193 2.75 -1.13 6.93
C ALA A 193 2.79 -1.83 5.58
N THR A 194 1.81 -1.57 4.73
CA THR A 194 1.76 -2.13 3.37
C THR A 194 1.72 -0.98 2.38
N ALA A 195 2.55 -1.01 1.35
CA ALA A 195 2.44 -0.09 0.23
C ALA A 195 1.85 -0.82 -0.98
N ILE A 196 0.85 -0.21 -1.62
CA ILE A 196 0.37 -0.64 -2.93
C ILE A 196 1.04 0.28 -3.96
N GLU A 197 1.81 -0.32 -4.86
CA GLU A 197 2.66 0.38 -5.81
C GLU A 197 2.25 0.04 -7.25
N ALA A 198 2.41 1.00 -8.16
CA ALA A 198 2.21 0.76 -9.58
C ALA A 198 3.26 1.48 -10.43
N VAL A 199 3.74 0.78 -11.45
CA VAL A 199 4.78 1.24 -12.38
C VAL A 199 4.38 0.99 -13.83
N SER A 200 4.74 1.91 -14.73
CA SER A 200 4.46 1.77 -16.17
C SER A 200 5.64 1.16 -16.93
N ALA A 201 5.37 0.56 -18.09
CA ALA A 201 6.42 0.03 -18.96
C ALA A 201 7.34 1.12 -19.54
N SER A 202 6.86 2.37 -19.63
CA SER A 202 7.71 3.53 -19.99
C SER A 202 8.60 4.01 -18.84
N GLY A 203 8.39 3.50 -17.62
CA GLY A 203 9.22 3.72 -16.44
C GLY A 203 8.70 4.79 -15.48
N GLU A 204 7.42 5.11 -15.52
CA GLU A 204 6.75 5.98 -14.56
C GLU A 204 6.23 5.18 -13.35
N PHE A 205 5.84 5.88 -12.28
CA PHE A 205 5.25 5.30 -11.08
C PHE A 205 4.22 6.23 -10.45
N ILE A 206 3.22 5.66 -9.79
CA ILE A 206 2.14 6.41 -9.13
C ILE A 206 2.58 6.84 -7.71
N PRO A 207 2.10 7.98 -7.16
CA PRO A 207 2.31 8.33 -5.75
C PRO A 207 1.92 7.18 -4.80
N ALA A 208 2.60 7.07 -3.65
CA ALA A 208 2.44 5.90 -2.78
C ALA A 208 1.01 5.80 -2.25
N PHE A 209 0.51 4.57 -2.13
CA PHE A 209 -0.69 4.28 -1.36
C PHE A 209 -0.31 3.43 -0.16
N LEU A 210 -0.31 4.03 1.03
CA LEU A 210 0.20 3.43 2.26
C LEU A 210 -0.94 2.97 3.15
N ILE A 211 -1.04 1.67 3.38
CA ILE A 211 -1.91 1.07 4.38
C ILE A 211 -1.14 0.97 5.69
N LEU A 212 -1.58 1.71 6.70
CA LEU A 212 -0.96 1.72 8.03
C LEU A 212 -1.86 0.98 9.01
N SER A 213 -1.26 0.14 9.85
CA SER A 213 -2.01 -0.46 10.96
C SER A 213 -2.55 0.62 11.92
N GLY A 214 -3.77 0.46 12.41
CA GLY A 214 -4.49 1.44 13.23
C GLY A 214 -5.80 1.91 12.57
N GLN A 215 -6.72 2.47 13.36
CA GLN A 215 -8.06 2.83 12.87
C GLN A 215 -8.25 4.32 12.59
N VAL A 216 -7.28 5.16 12.98
CA VAL A 216 -7.47 6.61 13.04
C VAL A 216 -6.26 7.32 12.44
N HIS A 217 -6.55 8.34 11.65
CA HIS A 217 -5.56 9.30 11.15
C HIS A 217 -5.06 10.17 12.29
N MET A 218 -3.74 10.25 12.42
CA MET A 218 -3.11 11.07 13.45
C MET A 218 -2.55 12.35 12.83
N THR A 219 -2.77 13.48 13.49
CA THR A 219 -2.22 14.80 13.11
C THR A 219 -0.71 14.76 12.86
N SER A 220 0.01 14.04 13.70
CA SER A 220 1.47 13.86 13.59
C SER A 220 1.93 13.20 12.30
N TRP A 221 1.08 12.44 11.59
CA TRP A 221 1.46 11.81 10.32
C TRP A 221 1.55 12.81 9.16
N TYR A 222 0.86 13.95 9.28
CA TYR A 222 0.74 14.96 8.22
C TYR A 222 1.65 16.17 8.43
N GLN A 223 2.11 16.39 9.66
CA GLN A 223 3.07 17.44 10.02
C GLN A 223 4.53 17.09 9.64
N ILE A 224 4.74 15.90 9.08
CA ILE A 224 6.07 15.41 8.70
C ILE A 224 6.50 16.05 7.36
N PRO A 225 7.70 16.66 7.29
CA PRO A 225 8.23 17.20 6.05
C PRO A 225 8.70 16.09 5.10
N GLY A 226 8.71 16.37 3.79
CA GLY A 226 9.35 15.49 2.79
C GLY A 226 8.49 14.36 2.24
N LEU A 227 7.30 14.10 2.82
CA LEU A 227 6.33 13.19 2.20
C LEU A 227 5.60 13.91 1.06
N ASP A 228 5.46 13.20 -0.06
CA ASP A 228 4.77 13.67 -1.26
C ASP A 228 3.30 13.99 -0.94
N LEU A 229 2.84 15.15 -1.41
CA LEU A 229 1.49 15.68 -1.19
C LEU A 229 0.40 14.75 -1.73
N ASP A 230 0.69 14.04 -2.82
CA ASP A 230 -0.22 13.10 -3.46
C ASP A 230 -0.14 11.69 -2.87
N THR A 231 0.75 11.43 -1.90
CA THR A 231 0.75 10.15 -1.17
C THR A 231 -0.55 10.00 -0.40
N VAL A 232 -1.15 8.81 -0.50
CA VAL A 232 -2.34 8.42 0.24
C VAL A 232 -1.95 7.61 1.47
N ILE A 233 -2.59 7.91 2.60
CA ILE A 233 -2.54 7.10 3.82
C ILE A 233 -3.93 6.51 4.08
N ARG A 234 -3.99 5.21 4.36
CA ARG A 234 -5.22 4.47 4.70
C ARG A 234 -5.02 3.65 5.98
N PRO A 235 -5.52 4.13 7.14
CA PRO A 235 -5.47 3.36 8.38
C PRO A 235 -6.42 2.16 8.30
N THR A 236 -5.93 0.98 8.67
CA THR A 236 -6.74 -0.24 8.85
C THR A 236 -6.35 -0.98 10.13
N SER A 237 -7.29 -1.67 10.78
CA SER A 237 -6.99 -2.42 12.00
C SER A 237 -5.92 -3.51 11.82
N THR A 238 -5.82 -4.07 10.62
CA THR A 238 -4.93 -5.20 10.32
C THR A 238 -3.63 -4.77 9.61
N GLY A 239 -3.59 -3.60 8.97
CA GLY A 239 -2.50 -3.17 8.10
C GLY A 239 -2.48 -3.86 6.73
N TYR A 240 -3.52 -4.64 6.39
CA TYR A 240 -3.65 -5.33 5.11
C TYR A 240 -4.75 -4.72 4.24
N SER A 241 -4.67 -4.99 2.94
CA SER A 241 -5.67 -4.62 1.93
C SER A 241 -6.93 -5.50 2.03
N ASN A 242 -8.02 -4.99 1.45
CA ASN A 242 -9.29 -5.70 1.30
C ASN A 242 -9.98 -5.20 0.01
N ASP A 243 -11.19 -5.70 -0.26
CA ASP A 243 -11.98 -5.36 -1.45
C ASP A 243 -12.25 -3.86 -1.57
N GLU A 244 -12.60 -3.19 -0.46
CA GLU A 244 -12.86 -1.74 -0.41
C GLU A 244 -11.60 -0.93 -0.69
N ILE A 245 -10.48 -1.31 -0.05
CA ILE A 245 -9.19 -0.64 -0.21
C ILE A 245 -8.65 -0.84 -1.63
N SER A 246 -8.91 -2.00 -2.24
CA SER A 246 -8.52 -2.26 -3.63
C SER A 246 -9.24 -1.30 -4.59
N LEU A 247 -10.51 -0.97 -4.33
CA LEU A 247 -11.26 0.01 -5.12
C LEU A 247 -10.79 1.45 -4.83
N GLU A 248 -10.56 1.81 -3.57
CA GLU A 248 -9.99 3.12 -3.17
C GLU A 248 -8.61 3.34 -3.84
N TRP A 249 -7.78 2.29 -3.89
CA TRP A 249 -6.51 2.31 -4.59
C TRP A 249 -6.70 2.46 -6.12
N LEU A 250 -7.67 1.78 -6.72
CA LEU A 250 -7.94 1.89 -8.16
C LEU A 250 -8.34 3.33 -8.55
N GLN A 251 -9.12 4.01 -7.71
CA GLN A 251 -9.46 5.43 -7.88
C GLN A 251 -8.22 6.33 -7.80
N HIS A 252 -7.31 6.03 -6.87
CA HIS A 252 -6.01 6.70 -6.76
C HIS A 252 -5.15 6.46 -8.00
N PHE A 253 -5.02 5.20 -8.43
CA PHE A 253 -4.32 4.83 -9.67
C PHE A 253 -4.87 5.59 -10.87
N ASP A 254 -6.19 5.62 -11.02
CA ASP A 254 -6.85 6.29 -12.14
C ASP A 254 -6.57 7.79 -12.15
N LYS A 255 -6.76 8.48 -11.02
CA LYS A 255 -6.49 9.91 -10.85
C LYS A 255 -5.07 10.31 -11.29
N HIS A 256 -4.09 9.44 -11.04
CA HIS A 256 -2.68 9.75 -11.31
C HIS A 256 -2.20 9.26 -12.67
N SER A 257 -2.58 8.05 -13.09
CA SER A 257 -2.21 7.50 -14.40
C SER A 257 -2.92 8.20 -15.56
N ALA A 258 -4.13 8.72 -15.36
CA ALA A 258 -4.85 9.47 -16.40
C ALA A 258 -4.09 10.71 -16.87
N LYS A 259 -3.28 11.33 -15.98
CA LYS A 259 -2.51 12.55 -16.28
C LYS A 259 -1.35 12.32 -17.25
N SER A 260 -0.78 11.11 -17.25
CA SER A 260 0.34 10.74 -18.12
C SER A 260 -0.04 9.76 -19.23
N SER A 261 -1.33 9.44 -19.33
CA SER A 261 -1.85 8.52 -20.35
C SER A 261 -1.67 9.09 -21.76
N ARG A 262 -1.29 8.23 -22.70
CA ARG A 262 -1.02 8.61 -24.10
C ARG A 262 -1.95 7.92 -25.11
N GLY A 263 -2.64 6.87 -24.67
CA GLY A 263 -3.63 6.13 -25.42
C GLY A 263 -5.05 6.36 -24.91
N SER A 264 -6.01 5.71 -25.55
CA SER A 264 -7.43 5.75 -25.15
C SER A 264 -7.76 4.80 -24.01
N LYS A 265 -6.88 3.84 -23.69
CA LYS A 265 -7.09 2.82 -22.66
C LYS A 265 -5.79 2.52 -21.93
N ARG A 266 -5.90 2.19 -20.64
CA ARG A 266 -4.79 1.79 -19.78
C ARG A 266 -4.89 0.31 -19.43
N LEU A 267 -3.83 -0.45 -19.68
CA LEU A 267 -3.72 -1.84 -19.25
C LEU A 267 -3.15 -1.89 -17.84
N LEU A 268 -3.87 -2.50 -16.91
CA LEU A 268 -3.40 -2.72 -15.55
C LEU A 268 -3.17 -4.21 -15.34
N ILE A 269 -1.92 -4.61 -15.06
CA ILE A 269 -1.53 -5.99 -14.82
C ILE A 269 -1.41 -6.25 -13.31
N LEU A 270 -2.20 -7.19 -12.82
CA LEU A 270 -2.39 -7.51 -11.39
C LEU A 270 -2.34 -9.02 -11.16
N ASP A 271 -2.18 -9.46 -9.92
CA ASP A 271 -2.34 -10.88 -9.61
C ASP A 271 -3.81 -11.31 -9.51
N GLY A 272 -4.00 -12.63 -9.49
CA GLY A 272 -5.30 -13.26 -9.31
C GLY A 272 -5.89 -13.15 -7.89
N HIS A 273 -5.46 -12.21 -7.05
CA HIS A 273 -6.01 -12.09 -5.69
C HIS A 273 -7.48 -11.67 -5.72
N GLY A 274 -8.31 -12.29 -4.88
CA GLY A 274 -9.77 -12.20 -4.94
C GLY A 274 -10.32 -10.77 -4.83
N SER A 275 -9.61 -9.87 -4.15
CA SER A 275 -10.02 -8.47 -3.97
C SER A 275 -10.03 -7.64 -5.25
N HIS A 276 -9.29 -8.07 -6.28
CA HIS A 276 -9.28 -7.42 -7.59
C HIS A 276 -10.40 -7.90 -8.53
N HIS A 277 -11.19 -8.87 -8.09
CA HIS A 277 -12.22 -9.52 -8.90
C HIS A 277 -13.63 -9.07 -8.51
N THR A 278 -13.76 -8.04 -7.66
CA THR A 278 -15.06 -7.54 -7.23
C THR A 278 -15.77 -6.79 -8.35
N ARG A 279 -17.10 -6.76 -8.29
CA ARG A 279 -17.93 -6.19 -9.35
C ARG A 279 -17.67 -4.70 -9.46
N GLN A 280 -17.57 -4.03 -8.31
CA GLN A 280 -17.31 -2.61 -8.21
C GLN A 280 -15.94 -2.27 -8.82
N PHE A 281 -14.92 -3.10 -8.59
CA PHE A 281 -13.61 -2.93 -9.21
C PHE A 281 -13.66 -3.05 -10.73
N ILE A 282 -14.28 -4.11 -11.25
CA ILE A 282 -14.40 -4.32 -12.71
C ILE A 282 -15.26 -3.24 -13.36
N GLN A 283 -16.37 -2.85 -12.72
CA GLN A 283 -17.24 -1.79 -13.21
C GLN A 283 -16.50 -0.44 -13.27
N TYR A 284 -15.74 -0.10 -12.23
CA TYR A 284 -14.94 1.11 -12.22
C TYR A 284 -13.90 1.11 -13.35
N CYS A 285 -13.22 -0.01 -13.56
CA CYS A 285 -12.29 -0.19 -14.67
C CYS A 285 -12.97 0.08 -16.03
N ASP A 286 -14.16 -0.49 -16.24
CA ASP A 286 -14.92 -0.32 -17.47
C ASP A 286 -15.34 1.13 -17.71
N GLU A 287 -15.76 1.84 -16.67
CA GLU A 287 -16.19 3.24 -16.72
C GLU A 287 -15.04 4.22 -16.99
N HIS A 288 -13.79 3.83 -16.69
CA HIS A 288 -12.60 4.71 -16.76
C HIS A 288 -11.56 4.24 -17.79
N ASP A 289 -11.97 3.39 -18.74
CA ASP A 289 -11.11 2.88 -19.81
C ASP A 289 -9.84 2.16 -19.30
N ILE A 290 -9.96 1.46 -18.17
CA ILE A 290 -8.90 0.62 -17.59
C ILE A 290 -9.22 -0.84 -17.92
N ILE A 291 -8.23 -1.58 -18.44
CA ILE A 291 -8.32 -3.00 -18.72
C ILE A 291 -7.54 -3.73 -17.62
N PRO A 292 -8.20 -4.34 -16.63
CA PRO A 292 -7.51 -5.20 -15.67
C PRO A 292 -7.13 -6.51 -16.35
N PHE A 293 -5.88 -6.93 -16.19
CA PHE A 293 -5.35 -8.14 -16.79
C PHE A 293 -4.67 -9.00 -15.72
N GLY A 294 -5.22 -10.18 -15.47
CA GLY A 294 -4.73 -11.06 -14.42
C GLY A 294 -3.46 -11.80 -14.83
N MET A 295 -2.55 -12.01 -13.89
CA MET A 295 -1.43 -12.93 -14.08
C MET A 295 -1.86 -14.38 -13.81
N PRO A 296 -1.23 -15.37 -14.48
CA PRO A 296 -1.53 -16.76 -14.19
C PRO A 296 -1.10 -17.11 -12.76
N PRO A 297 -1.85 -18.01 -12.10
CA PRO A 297 -1.59 -18.36 -10.71
C PRO A 297 -0.21 -19.00 -10.56
N ASN A 298 0.47 -18.70 -9.44
CA ASN A 298 1.79 -19.21 -9.07
C ASN A 298 2.98 -18.75 -9.94
N LEU A 299 2.76 -17.93 -10.97
CA LEU A 299 3.83 -17.35 -11.80
C LEU A 299 4.21 -15.91 -11.42
N THR A 300 3.52 -15.35 -10.43
CA THR A 300 3.75 -14.01 -9.89
C THR A 300 5.23 -13.67 -9.70
N HIS A 301 5.98 -14.54 -9.04
CA HIS A 301 7.41 -14.35 -8.73
C HIS A 301 8.34 -14.27 -9.95
N ILE A 302 7.87 -14.64 -11.15
CA ILE A 302 8.63 -14.63 -12.41
C ILE A 302 8.09 -13.57 -13.37
N LEU A 303 6.77 -13.32 -13.34
CA LEU A 303 6.09 -12.45 -14.29
C LEU A 303 5.84 -11.03 -13.77
N LYS A 304 5.91 -10.77 -12.45
CA LYS A 304 5.67 -9.43 -11.88
C LYS A 304 6.91 -8.53 -11.94
N PRO A 305 6.91 -7.44 -12.75
CA PRO A 305 8.01 -6.47 -12.76
C PRO A 305 8.39 -5.97 -11.37
N LEU A 306 7.39 -5.63 -10.55
CA LEU A 306 7.62 -5.13 -9.20
C LEU A 306 8.38 -6.13 -8.31
N ASP A 307 7.96 -7.40 -8.30
CA ASP A 307 8.63 -8.46 -7.52
C ASP A 307 10.03 -8.81 -8.07
N VAL A 308 10.16 -8.97 -9.39
CA VAL A 308 11.39 -9.49 -10.02
C VAL A 308 12.57 -8.52 -9.90
N VAL A 309 12.31 -7.21 -9.91
CA VAL A 309 13.40 -6.21 -9.93
C VAL A 309 13.20 -5.05 -8.96
N VAL A 310 11.99 -4.53 -8.78
CA VAL A 310 11.81 -3.21 -8.14
C VAL A 310 11.78 -3.31 -6.60
N PHE A 311 11.12 -4.33 -6.05
CA PHE A 311 10.96 -4.48 -4.61
C PHE A 311 12.24 -4.90 -3.88
N GLN A 312 13.19 -5.56 -4.56
CA GLN A 312 14.48 -5.89 -3.95
C GLN A 312 15.31 -4.64 -3.59
N PRO A 313 15.57 -3.69 -4.52
CA PRO A 313 16.14 -2.38 -4.22
C PRO A 313 15.33 -1.61 -3.19
N LEU A 314 14.00 -1.60 -3.28
CA LEU A 314 13.13 -0.92 -2.32
C LEU A 314 13.37 -1.42 -0.88
N LYS A 315 13.36 -2.74 -0.67
CA LYS A 315 13.66 -3.37 0.62
C LYS A 315 15.10 -3.15 1.06
N HIS A 316 16.05 -3.10 0.12
CA HIS A 316 17.45 -2.80 0.42
C HIS A 316 17.63 -1.36 0.92
N TYR A 317 17.10 -0.37 0.21
CA TYR A 317 17.19 1.04 0.61
C TYR A 317 16.42 1.33 1.89
N HIS A 318 15.27 0.68 2.11
CA HIS A 318 14.56 0.72 3.39
C HIS A 318 15.44 0.21 4.53
N ALA A 319 16.04 -0.98 4.38
CA ALA A 319 16.93 -1.55 5.40
C ALA A 319 18.13 -0.63 5.68
N LYS A 320 18.74 -0.07 4.63
CA LYS A 320 19.85 0.89 4.77
C LYS A 320 19.43 2.16 5.53
N ALA A 321 18.22 2.66 5.29
CA ALA A 321 17.71 3.83 6.01
C ALA A 321 17.44 3.51 7.48
N LEU A 322 16.88 2.34 7.79
CA LEU A 322 16.74 1.87 9.17
C LEU A 322 18.11 1.74 9.86
N ASP A 323 19.12 1.18 9.18
CA ASP A 323 20.47 1.04 9.73
C ASP A 323 21.09 2.40 10.07
N VAL A 324 20.88 3.42 9.25
CA VAL A 324 21.32 4.80 9.53
C VAL A 324 20.62 5.35 10.77
N MET A 325 19.30 5.20 10.87
CA MET A 325 18.53 5.64 12.04
C MET A 325 19.01 4.99 13.34
N VAL A 326 19.24 3.67 13.33
CA VAL A 326 19.74 2.93 14.50
C VAL A 326 21.16 3.39 14.86
N ARG A 327 22.04 3.59 13.87
CA ARG A 327 23.40 4.12 14.10
C ARG A 327 23.40 5.53 14.68
N ASP A 328 22.39 6.33 14.35
CA ASP A 328 22.22 7.67 14.90
C ASP A 328 21.55 7.68 16.29
N GLY A 329 21.36 6.50 16.89
CA GLY A 329 20.91 6.34 18.28
C GLY A 329 19.39 6.22 18.45
N LEU A 330 18.63 6.05 17.36
CA LEU A 330 17.19 5.81 17.46
C LEU A 330 16.91 4.36 17.89
N VAL A 331 16.47 4.22 19.14
CA VAL A 331 16.14 2.91 19.73
C VAL A 331 14.73 2.43 19.36
N ASN A 332 13.83 3.35 18.98
CA ASN A 332 12.43 3.05 18.64
C ASN A 332 12.03 3.74 17.33
N ILE A 333 11.76 2.96 16.29
CA ILE A 333 11.28 3.44 14.99
C ILE A 333 9.76 3.23 14.92
N THR A 334 9.03 4.29 14.58
CA THR A 334 7.57 4.32 14.49
C THR A 334 7.13 4.83 13.11
N LYS A 335 5.82 4.94 12.87
CA LYS A 335 5.28 5.57 11.66
C LYS A 335 5.86 6.96 11.40
N LEU A 336 6.21 7.71 12.44
CA LEU A 336 6.77 9.06 12.32
C LEU A 336 8.16 9.08 11.66
N GLU A 337 8.92 7.98 11.76
CA GLU A 337 10.21 7.83 11.11
C GLU A 337 10.09 7.07 9.78
N PHE A 338 9.13 6.15 9.68
CA PHE A 338 8.84 5.42 8.44
C PHE A 338 8.31 6.35 7.32
N LEU A 339 7.31 7.19 7.63
CA LEU A 339 6.67 8.07 6.67
C LEU A 339 7.62 9.06 5.96
N PRO A 340 8.56 9.76 6.62
CA PRO A 340 9.51 10.63 5.90
C PRO A 340 10.53 9.82 5.09
N CYS A 341 10.86 8.60 5.54
CA CYS A 341 11.86 7.75 4.92
C CYS A 341 11.34 7.11 3.61
N ILE A 342 10.08 6.69 3.58
CA ILE A 342 9.54 5.91 2.45
C ILE A 342 9.65 6.65 1.12
N GLN A 343 9.45 7.97 1.11
CA GLN A 343 9.56 8.76 -0.12
C GLN A 343 11.00 8.76 -0.68
N GLN A 344 12.00 8.90 0.19
CA GLN A 344 13.41 8.84 -0.20
C GLN A 344 13.85 7.43 -0.62
N VAL A 345 13.27 6.40 0.00
CA VAL A 345 13.50 5.00 -0.37
C VAL A 345 12.91 4.71 -1.75
N ARG A 346 11.69 5.18 -2.02
CA ARG A 346 11.03 5.06 -3.32
C ARG A 346 11.81 5.77 -4.41
N SER A 347 12.27 7.01 -4.19
CA SER A 347 13.05 7.74 -5.21
C SER A 347 14.38 7.07 -5.57
N GLN A 348 15.00 6.33 -4.64
CA GLN A 348 16.21 5.55 -4.91
C GLN A 348 15.92 4.24 -5.65
N ALA A 349 14.80 3.58 -5.33
CA ALA A 349 14.42 2.30 -5.91
C ALA A 349 13.77 2.45 -7.30
N PHE A 350 12.87 3.41 -7.46
CA PHE A 350 12.00 3.58 -8.64
C PHE A 350 12.65 4.44 -9.72
N LYS A 351 13.91 4.14 -10.04
CA LYS A 351 14.58 4.76 -11.18
C LYS A 351 13.93 4.26 -12.47
N GLN A 352 13.74 5.15 -13.44
CA GLN A 352 13.16 4.82 -14.74
C GLN A 352 13.89 3.65 -15.42
N SER A 353 15.22 3.59 -15.30
CA SER A 353 16.04 2.48 -15.80
C SER A 353 15.75 1.14 -15.11
N THR A 354 15.52 1.16 -13.79
CA THR A 354 15.17 -0.03 -12.99
C THR A 354 13.81 -0.57 -13.40
N ILE A 355 12.82 0.31 -13.53
CA ILE A 355 11.46 -0.06 -13.94
C ILE A 355 11.47 -0.64 -15.36
N ARG A 356 12.08 0.03 -16.33
CA ARG A 356 12.21 -0.49 -17.70
C ARG A 356 12.94 -1.83 -17.77
N SER A 357 13.96 -2.02 -16.93
CA SER A 357 14.66 -3.29 -16.80
C SER A 357 13.74 -4.40 -16.25
N ALA A 358 12.86 -4.06 -15.31
CA ALA A 358 11.86 -4.97 -14.75
C ALA A 358 10.90 -5.51 -15.82
N PHE A 359 10.33 -4.63 -16.64
CA PHE A 359 9.45 -5.03 -17.75
C PHE A 359 10.19 -5.86 -18.81
N ARG A 360 11.46 -5.53 -19.08
CA ARG A 360 12.29 -6.28 -20.03
C ARG A 360 12.60 -7.69 -19.54
N LYS A 361 12.96 -7.84 -18.27
CA LYS A 361 13.28 -9.16 -17.66
C LYS A 361 12.06 -10.07 -17.55
N THR A 362 10.87 -9.48 -17.36
CA THR A 362 9.62 -10.23 -17.32
C THR A 362 9.06 -10.55 -18.71
N GLY A 363 9.66 -10.03 -19.78
CA GLY A 363 9.20 -10.26 -21.16
C GLY A 363 7.89 -9.56 -21.51
N ILE A 364 7.34 -8.74 -20.62
CA ILE A 364 6.10 -7.98 -20.85
C ILE A 364 6.36 -6.84 -21.84
N TRP A 365 7.43 -6.06 -21.62
CA TRP A 365 7.77 -4.94 -22.49
C TRP A 365 9.28 -4.66 -22.59
N PRO A 366 9.87 -4.59 -23.80
CA PRO A 366 9.27 -4.99 -25.08
C PRO A 366 8.82 -6.46 -25.04
N PRO A 367 7.77 -6.85 -25.79
CA PRO A 367 7.21 -8.19 -25.69
C PRO A 367 8.26 -9.23 -26.10
N ASN A 368 8.69 -10.06 -25.14
CA ASN A 368 9.66 -11.13 -25.36
C ASN A 368 9.40 -12.32 -24.41
N PRO A 369 8.45 -13.20 -24.76
CA PRO A 369 8.10 -14.37 -23.95
C PRO A 369 9.28 -15.34 -23.74
N GLN A 370 10.25 -15.34 -24.66
CA GLN A 370 11.36 -16.31 -24.65
C GLN A 370 12.25 -16.18 -23.42
N VAL A 371 12.38 -14.98 -22.85
CA VAL A 371 13.16 -14.77 -21.62
C VAL A 371 12.62 -15.62 -20.48
N ILE A 372 11.30 -15.74 -20.38
CA ILE A 372 10.64 -16.51 -19.33
C ILE A 372 10.58 -17.99 -19.68
N LEU A 373 10.28 -18.32 -20.94
CA LEU A 373 10.24 -19.71 -21.39
C LEU A 373 11.60 -20.40 -21.20
N GLN A 374 12.69 -19.73 -21.56
CA GLN A 374 14.06 -20.23 -21.35
C GLN A 374 14.41 -20.33 -19.86
N LEU A 375 13.95 -19.41 -19.02
CA LEU A 375 14.17 -19.47 -17.58
C LEU A 375 13.47 -20.70 -16.96
N LEU A 376 12.23 -20.96 -17.37
CA LEU A 376 11.48 -22.14 -16.93
C LEU A 376 12.09 -23.44 -17.44
N ASP A 377 12.63 -23.47 -18.66
CA ASP A 377 13.31 -24.63 -19.23
C ASP A 377 14.68 -24.88 -18.55
N ALA A 378 15.42 -23.82 -18.22
CA ALA A 378 16.66 -23.89 -17.45
C ALA A 378 16.45 -24.35 -16.00
N CYS A 379 15.31 -24.00 -15.39
CA CYS A 379 14.91 -24.50 -14.08
C CYS A 379 14.52 -25.99 -14.11
N GLN A 380 14.04 -26.51 -15.26
CA GLN A 380 13.71 -27.94 -15.43
C GLN A 380 14.96 -28.82 -15.60
N SER A 381 16.04 -28.25 -16.14
CA SER A 381 17.25 -28.98 -16.54
C SER A 381 18.35 -29.01 -15.46
N LYS A 382 18.21 -28.27 -14.35
CA LYS A 382 19.26 -28.17 -13.31
C LYS A 382 18.97 -29.01 -12.07
N LYS A 383 19.67 -30.14 -11.94
CA LYS A 383 20.15 -30.65 -10.63
C LYS A 383 21.47 -29.95 -10.32
N THR A 384 21.53 -29.17 -9.25
CA THR A 384 22.79 -28.50 -8.86
C THR A 384 23.68 -29.47 -8.06
N PRO A 385 24.97 -29.65 -8.42
CA PRO A 385 25.94 -30.30 -7.55
C PRO A 385 26.36 -29.36 -6.41
N SER A 386 26.72 -29.93 -5.27
CA SER A 386 27.22 -29.21 -4.09
C SER A 386 28.54 -28.48 -4.37
N PRO A 387 28.78 -27.29 -3.76
CA PRO A 387 30.04 -26.58 -3.91
C PRO A 387 31.19 -27.25 -3.12
N PRO A 388 32.45 -27.22 -3.61
CA PRO A 388 33.59 -27.75 -2.88
C PRO A 388 34.06 -26.78 -1.79
N ALA A 389 34.65 -27.34 -0.73
CA ALA A 389 35.32 -26.60 0.33
C ALA A 389 36.79 -26.35 -0.04
N THR A 390 37.33 -25.16 0.26
CA THR A 390 38.79 -24.97 0.35
C THR A 390 39.15 -23.86 1.33
N SER A 391 40.31 -24.08 1.94
CA SER A 391 40.86 -23.51 3.16
C SER A 391 41.87 -22.37 2.94
N SER A 392 42.15 -21.70 4.06
CA SER A 392 43.37 -21.01 4.52
C SER A 392 43.74 -19.59 4.03
N SER A 393 43.89 -18.77 5.08
CA SER A 393 44.58 -17.50 5.33
C SER A 393 45.75 -17.08 4.44
N TYR A 394 45.94 -15.75 4.28
CA TYR A 394 47.17 -15.01 4.62
C TYR A 394 46.88 -13.50 4.75
N SER A 395 47.72 -12.82 5.53
CA SER A 395 47.61 -11.42 5.99
C SER A 395 48.29 -10.42 5.04
N SER A 396 47.86 -9.14 5.04
CA SER A 396 48.68 -7.92 5.13
C SER A 396 47.87 -6.66 4.75
N SER A 397 48.37 -5.53 5.23
CA SER A 397 47.87 -4.15 5.36
C SER A 397 47.86 -3.30 4.08
N PHE A 398 46.93 -2.34 3.98
CA PHE A 398 47.17 -0.88 3.90
C PHE A 398 45.86 -0.06 3.88
N GLU A 399 45.99 1.20 4.31
CA GLU A 399 44.99 2.19 4.75
C GLU A 399 44.22 2.94 3.63
N THR A 400 43.17 3.68 4.02
CA THR A 400 42.85 5.08 3.57
C THR A 400 41.62 5.64 4.33
N PRO A 401 41.30 6.96 4.34
CA PRO A 401 42.04 8.18 4.74
C PRO A 401 41.21 9.11 5.69
N LEU A 402 41.73 10.33 5.97
CA LEU A 402 41.04 11.65 6.10
C LEU A 402 41.31 12.40 7.43
N THR A 403 41.56 13.70 7.39
CA THR A 403 42.87 14.35 7.23
C THR A 403 43.26 14.93 8.61
N LEU A 404 43.90 14.25 9.55
CA LEU A 404 45.18 13.54 9.51
C LEU A 404 46.29 14.31 8.81
N ARG A 405 46.08 14.85 7.61
CA ARG A 405 47.13 15.54 6.84
C ARG A 405 47.92 16.62 7.59
N HIS A 406 47.32 17.46 8.44
CA HIS A 406 48.13 18.45 9.16
C HIS A 406 48.85 17.86 10.38
N ILE A 407 48.21 16.97 11.12
CA ILE A 407 48.79 16.32 12.30
C ILE A 407 49.83 15.29 11.88
N ASN A 408 49.54 14.47 10.86
CA ASN A 408 50.51 13.63 10.16
C ASN A 408 51.59 14.47 9.50
N LYS A 409 51.32 15.60 8.83
CA LYS A 409 52.41 16.41 8.26
C LYS A 409 53.34 16.98 9.33
N VAL A 410 52.84 17.25 10.54
CA VAL A 410 53.68 17.63 11.68
C VAL A 410 54.39 16.41 12.27
N ALA A 411 53.70 15.27 12.40
CA ALA A 411 54.27 14.00 12.87
C ALA A 411 55.33 13.45 11.91
N ASP A 412 55.05 13.33 10.62
CA ASP A 412 55.95 12.94 9.54
C ASP A 412 57.15 13.89 9.46
N LYS A 413 56.95 15.21 9.58
CA LYS A 413 58.06 16.17 9.63
C LYS A 413 58.95 15.94 10.86
N LEU A 414 58.35 15.72 12.02
CA LEU A 414 59.10 15.42 13.25
C LEU A 414 59.79 14.06 13.15
N GLU A 415 59.14 13.03 12.60
CA GLU A 415 59.72 11.70 12.36
C GLU A 415 60.87 11.75 11.34
N THR A 416 60.77 12.60 10.31
CA THR A 416 61.85 12.81 9.32
C THR A 416 63.05 13.50 9.96
N VAL A 417 62.83 14.57 10.74
CA VAL A 417 63.89 15.27 11.49
C VAL A 417 64.56 14.34 12.52
N LEU A 418 63.78 13.45 13.15
CA LEU A 418 64.29 12.45 14.09
C LEU A 418 65.10 11.32 13.42
N GLN A 419 64.93 11.11 12.10
CA GLN A 419 65.68 10.12 11.32
C GLN A 419 66.95 10.70 10.67
N GLU A 420 66.97 12.01 10.40
CA GLU A 420 68.09 12.71 9.74
C GLU A 420 69.18 13.17 10.72
N ASP A 421 68.91 13.15 12.03
CA ASP A 421 69.83 13.67 13.06
C ASP A 421 70.48 12.50 13.85
N GLU A 422 71.68 12.10 13.43
CA GLU A 422 72.44 10.96 13.98
C GLU A 422 72.94 11.19 15.43
N ASP A 423 72.95 12.43 15.91
CA ASP A 423 73.45 12.81 17.24
C ASP A 423 72.37 12.78 18.33
N LEU A 424 71.11 12.49 17.98
CA LEU A 424 70.01 12.46 18.94
C LEU A 424 70.02 11.20 19.82
N ASN A 425 69.81 11.39 21.13
CA ASN A 425 69.70 10.29 22.08
C ASN A 425 68.58 9.31 21.66
N PRO A 426 68.90 8.01 21.40
CA PRO A 426 67.93 7.02 20.95
C PRO A 426 66.73 6.85 21.88
N GLU A 427 66.91 7.08 23.18
CA GLU A 427 65.85 7.01 24.17
C GLU A 427 64.85 8.17 24.04
N PHE A 428 65.36 9.38 23.78
CA PHE A 428 64.55 10.57 23.55
C PHE A 428 63.74 10.46 22.25
N THR A 429 64.35 9.99 21.16
CA THR A 429 63.68 9.74 19.87
C THR A 429 62.53 8.74 20.01
N ARG A 430 62.76 7.68 20.80
CA ARG A 430 61.74 6.66 21.08
C ARG A 430 60.58 7.23 21.92
N ASP A 431 60.88 8.04 22.93
CA ASP A 431 59.86 8.64 23.80
C ASP A 431 59.02 9.70 23.06
N LEU A 432 59.65 10.51 22.21
CA LEU A 432 58.95 11.47 21.37
C LEU A 432 58.06 10.77 20.33
N SER A 433 58.55 9.68 19.72
CA SER A 433 57.74 8.85 18.81
C SER A 433 56.53 8.23 19.51
N ARG A 434 56.69 7.76 20.76
CA ARG A 434 55.56 7.27 21.58
C ARG A 434 54.57 8.39 21.89
N PHE A 435 55.06 9.59 22.23
CA PHE A 435 54.23 10.76 22.52
C PHE A 435 53.40 11.19 21.29
N ILE A 436 54.01 11.22 20.10
CA ILE A 436 53.34 11.54 18.83
C ILE A 436 52.23 10.52 18.56
N ARG A 437 52.54 9.22 18.64
CA ARG A 437 51.55 8.14 18.44
C ARG A 437 50.41 8.19 19.47
N GLY A 438 50.73 8.46 20.74
CA GLY A 438 49.73 8.62 21.80
C GLY A 438 48.81 9.81 21.57
N SER A 439 49.38 10.95 21.18
CA SER A 439 48.63 12.17 20.85
C SER A 439 47.72 11.98 19.63
N LEU A 440 48.19 11.26 18.62
CA LEU A 440 47.41 10.88 17.44
C LEU A 440 46.21 10.00 17.81
N SER A 441 46.42 9.01 18.69
CA SER A 441 45.35 8.13 19.19
C SER A 441 44.29 8.91 19.94
N LEU A 442 44.69 9.78 20.87
CA LEU A 442 43.78 10.61 21.65
C LEU A 442 42.99 11.59 20.77
N ALA A 443 43.63 12.23 19.79
CA ALA A 443 42.95 13.10 18.85
C ALA A 443 41.90 12.32 18.02
N THR A 444 42.22 11.08 17.63
CA THR A 444 41.31 10.21 16.88
C THR A 444 40.10 9.79 17.73
N GLU A 445 40.34 9.37 18.97
CA GLU A 445 39.28 9.05 19.94
C GLU A 445 38.39 10.27 20.22
N LEU A 446 38.97 11.46 20.36
CA LEU A 446 38.21 12.69 20.59
C LEU A 446 37.29 13.04 19.40
N VAL A 447 37.76 12.84 18.17
CA VAL A 447 36.93 13.07 16.97
C VAL A 447 35.79 12.06 16.90
N GLN A 448 36.05 10.78 17.21
CA GLN A 448 35.03 9.73 17.23
C GLN A 448 33.99 9.98 18.32
N THR A 449 34.42 10.27 19.55
CA THR A 449 33.52 10.60 20.67
C THR A 449 32.69 11.86 20.38
N LYS A 450 33.26 12.89 19.75
CA LYS A 450 32.50 14.08 19.33
C LYS A 450 31.43 13.75 18.29
N ARG A 451 31.72 12.83 17.36
CA ARG A 451 30.74 12.33 16.37
C ARG A 451 29.62 11.55 17.07
N ASP A 452 29.96 10.65 17.99
CA ASP A 452 28.98 9.85 18.73
C ASP A 452 28.10 10.71 19.64
N LEU A 453 28.67 11.72 20.28
CA LEU A 453 27.93 12.75 21.02
C LEU A 453 26.98 13.54 20.12
N GLY A 454 27.37 13.80 18.87
CA GLY A 454 26.50 14.43 17.88
C GLY A 454 25.28 13.56 17.55
N ARG A 455 25.48 12.24 17.42
CA ARG A 455 24.40 11.27 17.17
C ARG A 455 23.43 11.16 18.33
N THR A 456 23.94 11.01 19.57
CA THR A 456 23.09 10.95 20.76
C THR A 456 22.25 12.21 20.93
N LYS A 457 22.84 13.39 20.71
CA LYS A 457 22.11 14.67 20.69
C LYS A 457 21.03 14.71 19.60
N MET A 458 21.26 14.11 18.44
CA MET A 458 20.25 14.02 17.37
C MET A 458 19.09 13.12 17.79
N ALA A 459 19.36 11.94 18.35
CA ALA A 459 18.33 11.03 18.86
C ALA A 459 17.49 11.70 19.97
N GLU A 460 18.13 12.42 20.89
CA GLU A 460 17.44 13.20 21.93
C GLU A 460 16.52 14.27 21.32
N ARG A 461 16.99 15.01 20.30
CA ARG A 461 16.16 16.02 19.60
C ARG A 461 14.94 15.37 18.95
N ILE A 462 15.10 14.23 18.29
CA ILE A 462 13.96 13.50 17.70
C ILE A 462 12.98 13.08 18.80
N GLN A 463 13.47 12.59 19.95
CA GLN A 463 12.61 12.23 21.08
C GLN A 463 11.90 13.45 21.68
N GLN A 464 12.57 14.60 21.78
CA GLN A 464 11.97 15.86 22.22
C GLN A 464 10.89 16.33 21.22
N GLN A 465 11.15 16.26 19.91
CA GLN A 465 10.16 16.56 18.88
C GLN A 465 8.94 15.65 18.99
N ARG A 466 9.11 14.34 19.25
CA ARG A 466 7.99 13.42 19.51
C ARG A 466 7.16 13.83 20.72
N ARG A 467 7.80 14.29 21.80
CA ARG A 467 7.10 14.77 23.02
C ARG A 467 6.39 16.10 22.79
N ALA A 468 6.96 16.98 21.96
CA ALA A 468 6.38 18.26 21.61
C ALA A 468 5.24 18.16 20.60
N MET A 469 5.26 17.15 19.72
CA MET A 469 4.19 16.90 18.76
C MET A 469 2.91 16.49 19.48
N ARG A 470 1.89 17.34 19.36
CA ARG A 470 0.57 17.07 19.92
C ARG A 470 -0.16 16.07 19.02
N ASN A 471 -0.04 14.79 19.35
CA ASN A 471 -0.62 13.71 18.58
C ASN A 471 -2.13 13.56 18.86
N THR A 472 -2.95 14.30 18.13
CA THR A 472 -4.42 14.20 18.22
C THR A 472 -5.01 13.45 17.03
N GLN A 473 -6.16 12.83 17.26
CA GLN A 473 -6.95 12.16 16.25
C GLN A 473 -7.52 13.18 15.26
N LEU A 474 -7.26 12.99 13.97
CA LEU A 474 -7.71 13.86 12.88
C LEU A 474 -9.03 13.34 12.28
N GLN A 475 -9.08 12.06 11.94
CA GLN A 475 -10.24 11.41 11.31
C GLN A 475 -10.23 9.91 11.58
N SER A 476 -11.40 9.30 11.81
CA SER A 476 -11.54 7.85 11.89
C SER A 476 -11.65 7.23 10.49
N GLY A 477 -10.77 6.28 10.16
CA GLY A 477 -10.77 5.55 8.91
C GLY A 477 -10.70 6.41 7.63
N GLY A 478 -10.98 5.77 6.50
CA GLY A 478 -11.00 6.39 5.18
C GLY A 478 -9.62 6.75 4.62
N VAL A 479 -9.62 7.17 3.36
CA VAL A 479 -8.43 7.61 2.63
C VAL A 479 -8.22 9.10 2.83
N LEU A 480 -6.98 9.51 3.10
CA LEU A 480 -6.55 10.89 3.03
C LEU A 480 -5.25 11.00 2.26
N THR A 481 -5.18 11.96 1.35
CA THR A 481 -3.90 12.41 0.79
C THR A 481 -3.15 13.23 1.82
N VAL A 482 -1.82 13.29 1.70
CA VAL A 482 -0.99 14.11 2.58
C VAL A 482 -1.36 15.59 2.48
N ALA A 483 -1.71 16.07 1.28
CA ALA A 483 -2.21 17.43 1.07
C ALA A 483 -3.48 17.71 1.90
N GLN A 484 -4.50 16.84 1.78
CA GLN A 484 -5.75 16.97 2.53
C GLN A 484 -5.51 16.90 4.04
N GLY A 485 -4.70 15.94 4.50
CA GLY A 485 -4.39 15.81 5.92
C GLY A 485 -3.66 17.04 6.47
N ARG A 486 -2.75 17.65 5.69
CA ARG A 486 -2.07 18.90 6.06
C ARG A 486 -3.04 20.08 6.14
N GLU A 487 -3.94 20.22 5.17
CA GLU A 487 -4.97 21.25 5.19
C GLU A 487 -5.89 21.13 6.41
N MET A 488 -6.30 19.90 6.74
CA MET A 488 -7.12 19.64 7.94
C MET A 488 -6.39 19.98 9.24
N VAL A 489 -5.07 19.70 9.32
CA VAL A 489 -4.24 20.10 10.46
C VAL A 489 -4.18 21.61 10.58
N GLN A 490 -3.86 22.31 9.48
CA GLN A 490 -3.76 23.77 9.46
C GLN A 490 -5.07 24.42 9.89
N LYS A 491 -6.20 24.01 9.32
CA LYS A 491 -7.52 24.52 9.69
C LYS A 491 -7.82 24.37 11.18
N ARG A 492 -7.44 23.22 11.76
CA ARG A 492 -7.64 22.96 13.19
C ARG A 492 -6.75 23.79 14.09
N GLU A 493 -5.54 24.12 13.64
CA GLU A 493 -4.64 25.04 14.33
C GLU A 493 -5.20 26.47 14.28
N GLU A 494 -5.69 26.91 13.12
CA GLU A 494 -6.36 28.19 12.93
C GLU A 494 -7.60 28.33 13.82
N ASP A 495 -8.47 27.31 13.87
CA ASP A 495 -9.66 27.28 14.73
C ASP A 495 -9.29 27.37 16.23
N GLN A 496 -8.19 26.72 16.64
CA GLN A 496 -7.70 26.79 18.01
C GLN A 496 -7.16 28.17 18.36
N ILE A 497 -6.40 28.79 17.45
CA ILE A 497 -5.90 30.16 17.61
C ILE A 497 -7.07 31.13 17.69
N ALA A 498 -8.08 30.99 16.82
CA ALA A 498 -9.28 31.81 16.83
C ALA A 498 -10.05 31.67 18.15
N LYS A 499 -10.18 30.45 18.68
CA LYS A 499 -10.82 30.20 19.99
C LYS A 499 -10.02 30.81 21.14
N ALA A 500 -8.69 30.70 21.10
CA ALA A 500 -7.82 31.31 22.10
C ALA A 500 -7.93 32.84 22.09
N ARG A 501 -7.91 33.47 20.89
CA ARG A 501 -8.12 34.91 20.72
C ARG A 501 -9.45 35.38 21.32
N LYS A 502 -10.56 34.70 21.00
CA LYS A 502 -11.88 35.01 21.58
C LYS A 502 -11.88 34.91 23.11
N THR A 503 -11.13 33.96 23.68
CA THR A 503 -11.03 33.79 25.14
C THR A 503 -10.25 34.94 25.78
N VAL A 504 -9.16 35.39 25.15
CA VAL A 504 -8.38 36.55 25.60
C VAL A 504 -9.21 37.83 25.48
N GLU A 505 -9.85 38.09 24.34
CA GLU A 505 -10.71 39.26 24.14
C GLU A 505 -11.84 39.32 25.18
N ALA A 506 -12.48 38.18 25.48
CA ALA A 506 -13.51 38.10 26.51
C ALA A 506 -12.95 38.39 27.93
N ALA A 507 -11.73 37.93 28.23
CA ALA A 507 -11.06 38.21 29.49
C ALA A 507 -10.67 39.69 29.62
N GLU A 508 -10.15 40.30 28.55
CA GLU A 508 -9.81 41.72 28.49
C GLU A 508 -11.05 42.61 28.65
N LEU A 509 -12.14 42.28 27.95
CA LEU A 509 -13.41 42.99 28.09
C LEU A 509 -13.95 42.89 29.52
N LYS A 510 -13.86 41.71 30.14
CA LYS A 510 -14.24 41.51 31.55
C LYS A 510 -13.38 42.33 32.50
N ALA A 511 -12.07 42.36 32.30
CA ALA A 511 -11.14 43.16 33.10
C ALA A 511 -11.37 44.67 32.92
N HIS A 512 -11.63 45.11 31.69
CA HIS A 512 -12.01 46.48 31.39
C HIS A 512 -13.30 46.88 32.10
N ASN A 513 -14.35 46.06 32.00
CA ASN A 513 -15.63 46.31 32.68
C ASN A 513 -15.49 46.30 34.21
N ALA A 514 -14.64 45.45 34.77
CA ALA A 514 -14.36 45.44 36.21
C ALA A 514 -13.65 46.72 36.68
N ARG A 515 -12.62 47.18 35.94
CA ARG A 515 -11.95 48.47 36.20
C ARG A 515 -12.94 49.64 36.13
N ARG A 516 -13.80 49.64 35.10
CA ARG A 516 -14.83 50.69 34.95
C ARG A 516 -15.79 50.73 36.15
N ARG A 517 -16.29 49.57 36.59
CA ARG A 517 -17.14 49.46 37.79
C ARG A 517 -16.42 49.95 39.05
N TRP A 518 -15.16 49.59 39.24
CA TRP A 518 -14.38 50.05 40.38
C TRP A 518 -14.21 51.57 40.39
N PHE A 519 -13.90 52.18 39.24
CA PHE A 519 -13.86 53.64 39.09
C PHE A 519 -15.22 54.29 39.36
N GLU A 520 -16.31 53.72 38.85
CA GLU A 520 -17.67 54.23 39.07
C GLU A 520 -18.05 54.20 40.57
N GLU A 521 -17.72 53.12 41.29
CA GLU A 521 -17.95 53.01 42.73
C GLU A 521 -17.06 53.96 43.54
N ALA A 522 -15.77 54.05 43.23
CA ALA A 522 -14.86 55.02 43.84
C ALA A 522 -15.35 56.47 43.63
N ALA A 523 -15.86 56.79 42.44
CA ALA A 523 -16.44 58.10 42.14
C ALA A 523 -17.75 58.36 42.91
N LYS A 524 -18.59 57.35 43.13
CA LYS A 524 -19.77 57.48 44.00
C LYS A 524 -19.35 57.77 45.45
N GLU A 525 -18.38 57.04 45.97
CA GLU A 525 -17.93 57.22 47.36
C GLU A 525 -17.23 58.57 47.57
N ALA A 526 -16.39 58.99 46.62
CA ALA A 526 -15.77 60.32 46.64
C ALA A 526 -16.83 61.45 46.61
N ARG A 527 -17.94 61.28 45.87
CA ARG A 527 -19.06 62.23 45.90
C ARG A 527 -19.72 62.31 47.27
N LYS A 528 -19.96 61.17 47.93
CA LYS A 528 -20.49 61.16 49.31
C LYS A 528 -19.56 61.87 50.29
N TRP A 529 -18.26 61.61 50.23
CA TRP A 529 -17.29 62.24 51.15
C TRP A 529 -17.17 63.74 50.95
N ARG A 530 -17.32 64.24 49.71
CA ARG A 530 -17.39 65.68 49.45
C ARG A 530 -18.68 66.32 49.96
N ALA A 531 -19.81 65.62 49.82
CA ALA A 531 -21.08 66.08 50.38
C ALA A 531 -21.04 66.13 51.92
N SER A 532 -20.30 65.24 52.58
CA SER A 532 -20.14 65.21 54.04
C SER A 532 -18.96 66.07 54.55
N GLY A 533 -18.29 66.85 53.70
CA GLY A 533 -17.17 67.73 54.08
C GLY A 533 -15.85 67.03 54.41
N ARG A 534 -15.75 65.71 54.21
CA ARG A 534 -14.54 64.89 54.49
C ARG A 534 -13.46 65.04 53.41
N LEU A 535 -13.82 65.49 52.22
CA LEU A 535 -12.92 65.64 51.08
C LEU A 535 -13.15 67.00 50.41
N GLY A 536 -12.06 67.69 50.04
CA GLY A 536 -12.11 69.03 49.43
C GLY A 536 -12.75 69.06 48.04
N ARG A 537 -13.03 70.27 47.53
CA ARG A 537 -13.54 70.46 46.16
C ARG A 537 -12.52 69.94 45.14
N VAL A 538 -13.00 69.46 44.00
CA VAL A 538 -12.14 68.97 42.92
C VAL A 538 -11.75 70.12 42.01
N GLU A 539 -10.45 70.29 41.83
CA GLU A 539 -9.88 71.05 40.73
C GLU A 539 -9.68 70.13 39.52
N ILE A 540 -10.21 70.54 38.37
CA ILE A 540 -9.87 69.98 37.08
C ILE A 540 -8.84 70.92 36.47
N CYS A 541 -7.64 70.42 36.23
CA CYS A 541 -6.65 71.10 35.40
C CYS A 541 -6.89 70.69 33.95
N ASP A 542 -7.35 71.63 33.13
CA ASP A 542 -7.55 71.45 31.70
C ASP A 542 -6.37 72.11 30.98
N SER A 543 -5.67 71.37 30.12
CA SER A 543 -4.44 71.87 29.45
C SER A 543 -4.69 73.08 28.55
N GLU A 544 -5.94 73.30 28.12
CA GLU A 544 -6.32 74.44 27.27
C GLU A 544 -7.01 75.59 28.03
N TYR A 545 -7.63 75.33 29.20
CA TYR A 545 -8.51 76.30 29.88
C TYR A 545 -8.11 76.65 31.32
N GLY A 546 -6.97 76.14 31.80
CA GLY A 546 -6.49 76.36 33.17
C GLY A 546 -7.27 75.58 34.23
N THR A 547 -7.04 75.93 35.50
CA THR A 547 -7.62 75.22 36.64
C THR A 547 -9.05 75.67 36.89
N ARG A 548 -10.02 74.75 36.84
CA ARG A 548 -11.43 75.03 37.16
C ARG A 548 -11.98 74.11 38.22
N TRP A 549 -12.81 74.66 39.10
CA TRP A 549 -13.52 73.90 40.13
C TRP A 549 -14.77 73.24 39.56
N LEU A 550 -14.99 71.97 39.91
CA LEU A 550 -16.18 71.22 39.53
C LEU A 550 -17.43 71.83 40.24
N LYS A 551 -18.32 72.48 39.47
CA LYS A 551 -19.44 73.30 40.00
C LYS A 551 -20.63 72.51 40.56
N ARG A 552 -20.75 71.21 40.28
CA ARG A 552 -21.77 70.31 40.85
C ARG A 552 -21.16 68.92 41.07
N PHE A 553 -21.48 68.32 42.22
CA PHE A 553 -21.09 66.95 42.57
C PHE A 553 -22.10 65.92 42.08
#